data_AF-A0A967M9F5-F1
#
_entry.id   AF-A0A967M9F5-F1
#
_cell.length_a   1.000
_cell.length_b   1.000
_cell.length_c   1.000
_cell.angle_alpha   90.00
_cell.angle_beta   90.00
_cell.angle_gamma   90.00
#
_symmetry.space_group_name_H-M   'P 1'
#
loop_
_entity.id
_entity.type
_entity.pdbx_description
1 polymer ?
#
loop_
_entity_poly.entity_id
_entity_poly.type
_entity_poly.pdbx_seq_one_letter_code
_entity_poly.pdbx_strand_id
1 'polypeptide(L)'
;MKTYDTIRSFFGVSGTDIKKLSMLYVFLVASLCLMDISVAQTGWFWQNPLPQGNDLRDVSFIDANTGIAVGIYGTIIRTTDGGVTWSIQNSGTTQPLYAVSLINADTGTAVGDSGT
;
A
#
# COMPACT_ATOMS: atom_id res chain seq x y z
N MET A 1 -30.37 32.47 24.55
CA MET A 1 -30.11 31.36 25.50
C MET A 1 -30.96 30.16 25.04
N LYS A 2 -30.91 29.85 23.74
CA LYS A 2 -30.01 28.92 23.03
C LYS A 2 -30.36 27.46 23.35
N THR A 3 -31.21 26.89 22.48
CA THR A 3 -31.70 25.50 22.31
C THR A 3 -30.74 24.37 22.72
N TYR A 4 -29.45 24.65 22.76
CA TYR A 4 -28.38 23.79 23.26
C TYR A 4 -28.56 23.35 24.72
N ASP A 5 -29.03 24.23 25.59
CA ASP A 5 -29.21 23.91 27.02
C ASP A 5 -30.40 22.97 27.26
N THR A 6 -31.43 23.02 26.39
CA THR A 6 -32.61 22.14 26.43
C THR A 6 -32.29 20.70 26.02
N ILE A 7 -31.37 20.50 25.07
CA ILE A 7 -30.97 19.15 24.62
C ILE A 7 -30.13 18.45 25.70
N ARG A 8 -29.31 19.20 26.44
CA ARG A 8 -28.45 18.67 27.51
C ARG A 8 -29.25 18.09 28.68
N SER A 9 -30.33 18.76 29.09
CA SER A 9 -31.17 18.28 30.20
C SER A 9 -32.00 17.06 29.82
N PHE A 10 -32.38 16.91 28.54
CA PHE A 10 -33.19 15.79 28.07
C PHE A 10 -32.44 14.44 28.08
N PHE A 11 -31.13 14.44 27.85
CA PHE A 11 -30.32 13.20 27.80
C PHE A 11 -29.47 12.94 29.06
N GLY A 12 -29.53 13.80 30.09
CA GLY A 12 -28.77 13.61 31.33
C GLY A 12 -27.25 13.61 31.16
N VAL A 13 -26.74 14.13 30.04
CA VAL A 13 -25.30 14.10 29.71
C VAL A 13 -24.65 15.37 30.26
N SER A 14 -23.72 15.21 31.20
CA SER A 14 -22.98 16.35 31.75
C SER A 14 -22.09 17.00 30.69
N GLY A 15 -21.77 18.30 30.85
CA GLY A 15 -20.93 19.02 29.89
C GLY A 15 -19.54 18.41 29.68
N THR A 16 -19.05 17.60 30.62
CA THR A 16 -17.80 16.84 30.53
C THR A 16 -17.94 15.54 29.74
N ASP A 17 -19.11 14.89 29.80
CA ASP A 17 -19.37 13.65 29.07
C ASP A 17 -19.53 13.90 27.57
N ILE A 18 -20.14 15.03 27.19
CA ILE A 18 -20.25 15.44 25.77
C ILE A 18 -18.87 15.69 25.15
N LYS A 19 -17.94 16.31 25.90
CA LYS A 19 -16.58 16.57 25.42
C LYS A 19 -15.79 15.26 25.25
N LYS A 20 -15.97 14.31 26.18
CA LYS A 20 -15.38 12.97 26.07
C LYS A 20 -15.97 12.19 24.89
N LEU A 21 -17.28 12.27 24.68
CA LEU A 21 -17.97 11.64 23.56
C LEU A 21 -17.51 12.21 22.21
N SER A 22 -17.38 13.55 22.11
CA SER A 22 -16.88 14.20 20.89
C SER A 22 -15.41 13.88 20.63
N MET A 23 -14.60 13.74 21.69
CA MET A 23 -13.19 13.41 21.57
C MET A 23 -12.97 11.95 21.17
N LEU A 24 -13.78 11.03 21.72
CA LEU A 24 -13.82 9.63 21.32
C LEU A 24 -14.29 9.47 19.87
N TYR A 25 -15.31 10.23 19.46
CA TYR A 25 -15.80 10.24 18.07
C TYR A 25 -14.73 10.72 17.09
N VAL A 26 -14.03 11.82 17.41
CA VAL A 26 -12.91 12.31 16.57
C VAL A 26 -11.79 11.29 16.50
N PHE A 27 -11.47 10.60 17.60
CA PHE A 27 -10.46 9.55 17.61
C PHE A 27 -10.86 8.32 16.78
N LEU A 28 -12.13 7.90 16.87
CA LEU A 28 -12.66 6.79 16.07
C LEU A 28 -12.67 7.13 14.57
N VAL A 29 -13.12 8.34 14.21
CA VAL A 29 -13.10 8.82 12.83
C VAL A 29 -11.67 8.95 12.31
N ALA A 30 -10.73 9.47 13.10
CA ALA A 30 -9.32 9.53 12.74
C ALA A 30 -8.70 8.13 12.56
N SER A 31 -9.04 7.18 13.45
CA SER A 31 -8.58 5.79 13.37
C SER A 31 -9.15 5.05 12.15
N LEU A 32 -10.37 5.39 11.72
CA LEU A 32 -11.00 4.88 10.51
C LEU A 32 -10.41 5.51 9.24
N CYS A 33 -10.02 6.79 9.29
CA CYS A 33 -9.30 7.46 8.20
C CYS A 33 -7.85 6.99 8.03
N LEU A 34 -7.27 6.34 9.04
CA LEU A 34 -5.93 5.71 8.98
C LEU A 34 -5.97 4.26 8.46
N MET A 35 -7.17 3.72 8.20
CA MET A 35 -7.33 2.41 7.57
C MET A 35 -7.42 2.64 6.06
N ASP A 36 -6.28 2.69 5.38
CA ASP A 36 -6.22 2.95 3.94
C ASP A 36 -7.13 1.98 3.17
N ILE A 37 -8.15 2.52 2.50
CA ILE A 37 -9.00 1.77 1.59
C ILE A 37 -8.20 1.57 0.30
N SER A 38 -7.64 0.38 0.11
CA SER A 38 -7.15 -0.05 -1.20
C SER A 38 -8.36 -0.19 -2.15
N VAL A 39 -8.72 0.90 -2.81
CA VAL A 39 -9.61 0.85 -3.97
C VAL A 39 -8.72 0.51 -5.15
N ALA A 40 -9.11 -0.48 -5.97
CA ALA A 40 -8.48 -0.68 -7.27
C ALA A 40 -8.39 0.67 -7.98
N GLN A 41 -7.17 1.06 -8.32
CA GLN A 41 -6.85 2.43 -8.75
C GLN A 41 -7.77 2.80 -9.93
N THR A 42 -8.54 3.88 -9.80
CA THR A 42 -9.40 4.35 -10.90
C THR A 42 -8.54 5.08 -11.93
N GLY A 43 -8.10 4.33 -12.95
CA GLY A 43 -7.33 4.85 -14.08
C GLY A 43 -5.85 4.52 -14.03
N TRP A 44 -5.18 4.67 -15.18
CA TRP A 44 -3.73 4.44 -15.29
C TRP A 44 -2.97 5.62 -14.72
N PHE A 45 -2.11 5.38 -13.73
CA PHE A 45 -1.11 6.35 -13.28
C PHE A 45 0.30 5.88 -13.64
N TRP A 46 1.19 6.84 -13.86
CA TRP A 46 2.61 6.56 -14.03
C TRP A 46 3.29 6.43 -12.67
N GLN A 47 3.91 5.27 -12.40
CA GLN A 47 4.72 5.04 -11.18
C GLN A 47 6.20 5.40 -11.34
N ASN A 48 6.73 5.29 -12.57
CA ASN A 48 8.10 5.66 -12.90
C ASN A 48 8.34 7.16 -12.58
N PRO A 49 9.34 7.56 -11.77
CA PRO A 49 10.59 6.85 -11.46
C PRO A 49 10.67 6.18 -10.07
N LEU A 50 9.56 5.88 -9.41
CA LEU A 50 9.58 5.22 -8.11
C LEU A 50 9.44 3.69 -8.24
N PRO A 51 10.18 2.91 -7.42
CA PRO A 51 11.30 3.32 -6.57
C PRO A 51 12.59 3.56 -7.38
N GLN A 52 12.55 3.32 -8.69
CA GLN A 52 13.70 3.34 -9.58
C GLN A 52 13.24 3.65 -11.04
N GLY A 53 14.16 4.12 -11.89
CA GLY A 53 13.88 4.58 -13.26
C GLY A 53 14.38 3.69 -14.41
N ASN A 54 14.86 2.50 -14.09
CA ASN A 54 15.34 1.47 -15.02
C ASN A 54 14.17 0.78 -15.72
N ASP A 55 14.45 0.35 -16.94
CA ASP A 55 13.57 -0.51 -17.72
C ASP A 55 13.25 -1.82 -17.00
N LEU A 56 11.96 -2.06 -16.76
CA LEU A 56 11.44 -3.36 -16.36
C LEU A 56 11.18 -4.22 -17.59
N ARG A 57 11.35 -5.53 -17.43
CA ARG A 57 11.25 -6.52 -18.51
C ARG A 57 10.11 -7.51 -18.29
N ASP A 58 9.80 -7.83 -17.03
CA ASP A 58 8.71 -8.74 -16.70
C ASP A 58 8.15 -8.50 -15.30
N VAL A 59 6.93 -8.98 -15.05
CA VAL A 59 6.25 -8.90 -13.76
C VAL A 59 5.39 -10.14 -13.51
N SER A 60 5.47 -10.70 -12.30
CA SER A 60 4.68 -11.84 -11.86
C SER A 60 3.97 -11.52 -10.56
N PHE A 61 2.68 -11.86 -10.49
CA PHE A 61 1.85 -11.76 -9.28
C PHE A 61 1.43 -13.15 -8.81
N ILE A 62 1.47 -13.39 -7.50
CA ILE A 62 0.94 -14.62 -6.89
C ILE A 62 -0.52 -14.46 -6.44
N ASP A 63 -0.92 -13.22 -6.13
CA ASP A 63 -2.27 -12.82 -5.79
C ASP A 63 -2.49 -11.35 -6.19
N ALA A 64 -3.65 -10.78 -5.86
CA ALA A 64 -4.00 -9.40 -6.25
C ALA A 64 -3.11 -8.33 -5.61
N ASN A 65 -2.38 -8.64 -4.53
CA ASN A 65 -1.62 -7.70 -3.74
C ASN A 65 -0.11 -7.90 -3.88
N THR A 66 0.34 -9.16 -4.04
CA THR A 66 1.75 -9.53 -3.96
C THR A 66 2.31 -9.84 -5.34
N GLY A 67 3.31 -9.06 -5.75
CA GLY A 67 3.99 -9.24 -7.03
C GLY A 67 5.45 -8.82 -7.02
N ILE A 68 6.21 -9.32 -7.99
CA ILE A 68 7.61 -8.98 -8.25
C ILE A 68 7.76 -8.57 -9.71
N ALA A 69 8.50 -7.48 -9.95
CA ALA A 69 8.96 -7.10 -11.28
C ALA A 69 10.48 -7.13 -11.36
N VAL A 70 11.00 -7.49 -12.53
CA VAL A 70 12.44 -7.58 -12.81
C VAL A 70 12.83 -6.73 -14.00
N GLY A 71 14.11 -6.36 -14.11
CA GLY A 71 14.58 -5.49 -15.18
C GLY A 71 16.09 -5.41 -15.34
N ILE A 72 16.53 -4.38 -16.06
CA ILE A 72 17.96 -4.13 -16.31
C ILE A 72 18.72 -3.81 -15.01
N TYR A 73 20.05 -3.92 -15.06
CA TYR A 73 20.93 -3.70 -13.90
C TYR A 73 20.60 -4.59 -12.68
N GLY A 74 20.08 -5.80 -12.90
CA GLY A 74 19.68 -6.69 -11.83
C GLY A 74 18.52 -6.17 -11.00
N THR A 75 17.66 -5.31 -11.57
CA THR A 75 16.52 -4.74 -10.85
C THR A 75 15.56 -5.85 -10.43
N ILE A 76 15.23 -5.89 -9.14
CA ILE A 76 14.10 -6.65 -8.59
C ILE A 76 13.33 -5.70 -7.67
N ILE A 77 12.03 -5.55 -7.90
CA ILE A 77 11.14 -4.77 -7.02
C ILE A 77 9.93 -5.62 -6.63
N ARG A 78 9.46 -5.46 -5.40
CA ARG A 78 8.31 -6.19 -4.83
C ARG A 78 7.23 -5.22 -4.36
N THR A 79 5.98 -5.58 -4.63
CA THR A 79 4.78 -4.95 -4.05
C THR A 79 4.04 -5.95 -3.17
N THR A 80 3.35 -5.45 -2.14
CA THR A 80 2.41 -6.20 -1.29
C THR A 80 1.07 -5.48 -1.17
N ASP A 81 0.82 -4.49 -2.02
CA ASP A 81 -0.38 -3.63 -2.03
C ASP A 81 -0.99 -3.48 -3.43
N GLY A 82 -0.71 -4.42 -4.33
CA GLY A 82 -1.29 -4.45 -5.68
C GLY A 82 -0.62 -3.47 -6.65
N GLY A 83 0.63 -3.11 -6.37
CA GLY A 83 1.41 -2.20 -7.19
C GLY A 83 1.16 -0.72 -6.91
N VAL A 84 0.54 -0.37 -5.78
CA VAL A 84 0.43 1.01 -5.30
C VAL A 84 1.81 1.51 -4.86
N THR A 85 2.56 0.66 -4.14
CA THR A 85 3.94 0.91 -3.77
C THR A 85 4.83 -0.30 -4.10
N TRP A 86 6.10 0.00 -4.37
CA TRP A 86 7.11 -0.99 -4.76
C TRP A 86 8.39 -0.74 -3.96
N SER A 87 9.01 -1.83 -3.52
CA SER A 87 10.25 -1.81 -2.72
C SER A 87 11.35 -2.58 -3.44
N ILE A 88 12.58 -2.02 -3.46
CA ILE A 88 13.74 -2.66 -4.08
C ILE A 88 14.15 -3.89 -3.27
N GLN A 89 14.41 -5.00 -3.97
CA GLN A 89 14.95 -6.23 -3.41
C GLN A 89 16.39 -6.43 -3.91
N ASN A 90 17.25 -6.98 -3.06
CA ASN A 90 18.61 -7.34 -3.47
C ASN A 90 18.58 -8.55 -4.39
N SER A 91 19.10 -8.42 -5.61
CA SER A 91 19.21 -9.51 -6.58
C SER A 91 20.55 -10.26 -6.49
N GLY A 92 21.57 -9.67 -5.87
CA GLY A 92 22.92 -10.23 -5.85
C GLY A 92 23.67 -10.16 -7.19
N THR A 93 23.10 -9.52 -8.21
CA THR A 93 23.70 -9.39 -9.55
C THR A 93 23.40 -8.03 -10.16
N THR A 94 24.19 -7.60 -11.13
CA THR A 94 23.91 -6.44 -11.98
C THR A 94 23.51 -6.83 -13.40
N GLN A 95 23.45 -8.12 -13.69
CA GLN A 95 23.06 -8.61 -15.00
C GLN A 95 21.58 -8.31 -15.27
N PRO A 96 21.20 -7.99 -16.51
CA PRO A 96 19.80 -7.86 -16.88
C PRO A 96 19.00 -9.11 -16.54
N LEU A 97 17.86 -8.92 -15.88
CA LEU A 97 16.87 -9.96 -15.63
C LEU A 97 15.72 -9.77 -16.63
N TYR A 98 15.33 -10.85 -17.30
CA TYR A 98 14.39 -10.82 -18.42
C TYR A 98 13.02 -11.38 -18.08
N ALA A 99 12.94 -12.36 -17.18
CA ALA A 99 11.68 -13.00 -16.82
C ALA A 99 11.66 -13.37 -15.33
N VAL A 100 10.47 -13.40 -14.76
CA VAL A 100 10.24 -13.79 -13.36
C VAL A 100 8.99 -14.64 -13.23
N SER A 101 9.02 -15.65 -12.38
CA SER A 101 7.86 -16.47 -12.03
C SER A 101 7.82 -16.73 -10.53
N LEU A 102 6.71 -16.37 -9.90
CA LEU A 102 6.46 -16.67 -8.49
C LEU A 102 5.81 -18.04 -8.33
N ILE A 103 6.30 -18.82 -7.37
CA ILE A 103 5.72 -20.10 -6.94
C ILE A 103 4.82 -19.88 -5.73
N ASN A 104 5.22 -18.98 -4.83
CA ASN A 104 4.44 -18.53 -3.69
C ASN A 104 4.87 -17.09 -3.33
N ALA A 105 4.32 -16.53 -2.25
CA ALA A 105 4.58 -15.14 -1.83
C ALA A 105 6.07 -14.83 -1.56
N ASP A 106 6.87 -15.83 -1.19
CA ASP A 106 8.26 -15.65 -0.76
C ASP A 106 9.26 -16.47 -1.61
N THR A 107 8.80 -17.19 -2.62
CA THR A 107 9.65 -18.03 -3.48
C THR A 107 9.27 -17.84 -4.95
N GLY A 108 10.29 -17.62 -5.77
CA GLY A 108 10.15 -17.55 -7.23
C GLY A 108 11.52 -17.67 -7.91
N THR A 109 11.49 -17.69 -9.24
CA THR A 109 12.68 -17.76 -10.08
C THR A 109 12.72 -16.53 -10.97
N ALA A 110 13.87 -15.86 -11.02
CA ALA A 110 14.19 -14.86 -12.02
C ALA A 110 15.29 -15.41 -12.92
N VAL A 111 15.23 -15.12 -14.23
CA VAL A 111 16.25 -15.52 -15.21
C VAL A 111 16.73 -14.31 -16.01
N GLY A 112 17.98 -14.33 -16.43
CA GLY A 112 18.70 -13.21 -17.01
C GLY A 112 19.95 -13.62 -17.79
N ASP A 113 20.79 -12.64 -18.09
CA ASP A 113 22.03 -12.86 -18.85
C ASP A 113 23.03 -13.76 -18.11
N SER A 114 23.91 -14.39 -18.89
CA SER A 114 25.04 -15.20 -18.40
C SER A 114 24.67 -16.42 -17.54
N GLY A 115 23.48 -16.98 -17.75
CA GLY A 115 23.00 -18.15 -16.99
C GLY A 115 22.43 -17.80 -15.61
N THR A 116 22.08 -16.53 -15.42
CA THR A 116 21.29 -16.05 -14.28
C THR A 116 19.83 -16.46 -14.44
#